data_AF-A0A9P6GEK3-F1
#
_entry.id   AF-A0A9P6GEK3-F1
#
_cell.length_a   1.000
_cell.length_b   1.000
_cell.length_c   1.000
_cell.angle_alpha   90.00
_cell.angle_beta   90.00
_cell.angle_gamma   90.00
#
_symmetry.space_group_name_H-M   'P 1'
#
loop_
_entity.id
_entity.type
_entity.pdbx_description
1 polymer ?
#
loop_
_entity_poly.entity_id
_entity_poly.type
_entity_poly.pdbx_seq_one_letter_code
_entity_poly.pdbx_strand_id
1 'polypeptide(L)'
;MDRVVAFREKLIVLMHMTGGQPARGPEIMSIRHSNTVKGAHRNIFIEDGKVVFVTRYHKGYVVSGDVKIIHRYLPREVGELVVYYLWLVLPFQQRMEALVWEKEAMSSHMWPADPNGRKWTTDRMREALKRETSVGLGQPLTVAAYREIAIGISRRFLRGSTAFQQEEGDESEAWNEENTAALIADLQAGHTAHVAGMVYARGIMEQAGAVADRRQQFRVSSTDWHRFLGFAPDMTEDACRKRKRAPFESDADEARIDRWRRLRTMDAAEQLQRMAGKTATFRSVQKEAIEAIVGGESPVVAVMPTGAGKSMLFMLPAWAEQGGSTIVVVPLIVLRGDMKRRCEKLGISCAACESRHPPDAAAVVLVTPESAVTQEFATFMNRLRAMRQLDRIVIDECHIVLNRRYTFRKQMQQLGKLVAAETQMVLLTATLPPSEEDELFQRMHFDPDQVKVFRAETARTNVAYRVMKVGRAAKKHEVEEMVLGVVRQKLRRYRKGKVVVYGNSVRKVQELAQQLGCHAYYHDAVGKASMLEAFMSGSGRVIVATSVLGMGVDIPDIRCIVHIDCPFSVLDYPQESGRAGRDGRGVRR
;
A
#
# COMPACT_ATOMS: atom_id res chain seq x y z
N MET A 1 12.84 -39.18 -17.61
CA MET A 1 12.12 -38.48 -16.51
C MET A 1 12.75 -38.77 -15.15
N ASP A 2 13.21 -39.99 -14.86
CA ASP A 2 13.83 -40.33 -13.57
C ASP A 2 15.07 -39.51 -13.21
N ARG A 3 15.87 -39.09 -14.20
CA ARG A 3 17.00 -38.17 -13.99
C ARG A 3 16.56 -36.79 -13.47
N VAL A 4 15.41 -36.28 -13.93
CA VAL A 4 14.85 -35.00 -13.47
C VAL A 4 14.33 -35.12 -12.04
N VAL A 5 13.71 -36.26 -11.72
CA VAL A 5 13.27 -36.60 -10.37
C VAL A 5 14.45 -36.67 -9.40
N ALA A 6 15.49 -37.43 -9.75
CA ALA A 6 16.71 -37.54 -8.97
C ALA A 6 17.42 -36.18 -8.79
N PHE A 7 17.47 -35.37 -9.85
CA PHE A 7 18.00 -34.01 -9.79
C PHE A 7 17.23 -33.15 -8.78
N ARG A 8 15.89 -33.16 -8.81
CA ARG A 8 15.06 -32.39 -7.86
C ARG A 8 15.25 -32.84 -6.42
N GLU A 9 15.36 -34.15 -6.19
CA GLU A 9 15.63 -34.71 -4.86
C GLU A 9 17.00 -34.28 -4.32
N LYS A 10 18.01 -34.20 -5.18
CA LYS A 10 19.31 -33.62 -4.80
C LYS A 10 19.23 -32.11 -4.59
N LEU A 11 18.51 -31.39 -5.44
CA LEU A 11 18.39 -29.92 -5.37
C LEU A 11 17.70 -29.46 -4.08
N ILE A 12 16.61 -30.12 -3.67
CA ILE A 12 15.93 -29.76 -2.41
C ILE A 12 16.80 -30.03 -1.18
N VAL A 13 17.62 -31.10 -1.21
CA VAL A 13 18.59 -31.41 -0.14
C VAL A 13 19.69 -30.35 -0.12
N LEU A 14 20.25 -29.99 -1.27
CA LEU A 14 21.25 -28.92 -1.38
C LEU A 14 20.70 -27.59 -0.85
N MET A 15 19.53 -27.15 -1.31
CA MET A 15 18.91 -25.92 -0.84
C MET A 15 18.64 -25.93 0.68
N HIS A 16 18.24 -27.09 1.21
CA HIS A 16 17.99 -27.26 2.64
C HIS A 16 19.26 -27.17 3.49
N MET A 17 20.36 -27.75 3.01
CA MET A 17 21.62 -27.81 3.74
C MET A 17 22.45 -26.54 3.59
N THR A 18 22.35 -25.84 2.46
CA THR A 18 23.21 -24.69 2.17
C THR A 18 22.54 -23.34 2.42
N GLY A 19 21.21 -23.24 2.46
CA GLY A 19 20.48 -21.97 2.64
C GLY A 19 20.61 -21.26 4.00
N GLY A 20 21.66 -21.53 4.78
CA GLY A 20 21.83 -21.13 6.18
C GLY A 20 21.34 -22.21 7.16
N GLN A 21 20.96 -21.81 8.38
CA GLN A 21 20.42 -22.75 9.39
C GLN A 21 19.17 -23.46 8.86
N PRO A 22 18.99 -24.78 9.04
CA PRO A 22 17.99 -25.54 8.31
C PRO A 22 16.53 -25.17 8.60
N ALA A 23 15.74 -25.02 7.54
CA ALA A 23 14.28 -24.82 7.57
C ALA A 23 13.52 -26.08 8.02
N ARG A 24 12.24 -25.98 8.39
CA ARG A 24 11.44 -27.21 8.57
C ARG A 24 11.08 -27.82 7.21
N GLY A 25 10.96 -29.15 7.16
CA GLY A 25 10.57 -29.87 5.93
C GLY A 25 9.34 -29.29 5.21
N PRO A 26 8.22 -29.00 5.90
CA PRO A 26 7.05 -28.38 5.25
C PRO A 26 7.31 -26.99 4.66
N GLU A 27 8.23 -26.20 5.24
CA GLU A 27 8.51 -24.82 4.83
C GLU A 27 9.20 -24.78 3.47
N ILE A 28 10.25 -25.59 3.26
CA ILE A 28 10.98 -25.64 1.99
C ILE A 28 10.16 -26.27 0.86
N MET A 29 9.25 -27.18 1.20
CA MET A 29 8.34 -27.80 0.23
C MET A 29 7.24 -26.85 -0.24
N SER A 30 6.93 -25.81 0.53
CA SER A 30 5.89 -24.83 0.22
C SER A 30 6.35 -23.71 -0.72
N ILE A 31 7.62 -23.69 -1.12
CA ILE A 31 8.22 -22.62 -1.93
C ILE A 31 7.51 -22.50 -3.30
N ARG A 32 7.07 -21.27 -3.62
CA ARG A 32 6.50 -20.91 -4.91
C ARG A 32 7.47 -20.12 -5.77
N HIS A 33 7.49 -20.41 -7.07
CA HIS A 33 8.30 -19.67 -8.04
C HIS A 33 7.51 -18.57 -8.77
N SER A 34 6.17 -18.59 -8.70
CA SER A 34 5.31 -17.61 -9.35
C SER A 34 4.14 -17.19 -8.47
N ASN A 35 3.64 -15.98 -8.69
CA ASN A 35 2.41 -15.50 -8.05
C ASN A 35 1.21 -16.22 -8.65
N THR A 36 0.20 -16.52 -7.84
CA THR A 36 -1.04 -17.17 -8.31
C THR A 36 -2.15 -16.17 -8.53
N VAL A 37 -3.09 -16.51 -9.41
CA VAL A 37 -4.32 -15.73 -9.67
C VAL A 37 -5.17 -15.57 -8.40
N LYS A 38 -5.04 -16.49 -7.44
CA LYS A 38 -5.73 -16.47 -6.14
C LYS A 38 -4.98 -15.69 -5.05
N GLY A 39 -3.98 -14.87 -5.40
CA GLY A 39 -3.30 -13.98 -4.47
C GLY A 39 -2.10 -14.56 -3.71
N ALA A 40 -1.77 -15.86 -3.84
CA ALA A 40 -0.56 -16.40 -3.23
C ALA A 40 0.71 -15.85 -3.90
N HIS A 41 1.67 -15.37 -3.09
CA HIS A 41 2.92 -14.76 -3.56
C HIS A 41 4.06 -15.77 -3.77
N ARG A 42 4.99 -15.44 -4.68
CA ARG A 42 6.25 -16.18 -4.87
C ARG A 42 7.17 -16.05 -3.65
N ASN A 43 8.01 -17.06 -3.44
CA ASN A 43 8.93 -17.18 -2.30
C ASN A 43 10.41 -17.14 -2.71
N ILE A 44 10.73 -16.97 -4.00
CA ILE A 44 12.11 -17.01 -4.50
C ILE A 44 12.45 -15.73 -5.28
N PHE A 45 13.64 -15.21 -5.04
CA PHE A 45 14.12 -13.94 -5.58
C PHE A 45 15.62 -14.01 -5.90
N ILE A 46 16.11 -13.04 -6.66
CA ILE A 46 17.54 -12.77 -6.84
C ILE A 46 17.83 -11.45 -6.13
N GLU A 47 18.76 -11.46 -5.20
CA GLU A 47 19.16 -10.28 -4.41
C GLU A 47 20.69 -10.25 -4.30
N ASP A 48 21.30 -9.13 -4.67
CA ASP A 48 22.76 -8.94 -4.71
C ASP A 48 23.52 -10.06 -5.43
N GLY A 49 22.96 -10.58 -6.52
CA GLY A 49 23.55 -11.66 -7.31
C GLY A 49 23.41 -13.06 -6.70
N LYS A 50 22.74 -13.20 -5.55
CA LYS A 50 22.45 -14.49 -4.92
C LYS A 50 20.99 -14.88 -5.07
N VAL A 51 20.73 -16.17 -5.19
CA VAL A 51 19.37 -16.70 -5.10
C VAL A 51 18.97 -16.73 -3.62
N VAL A 52 17.84 -16.12 -3.30
CA VAL A 52 17.26 -16.11 -1.96
C VAL A 52 15.86 -16.70 -1.99
N PHE A 53 15.55 -17.56 -1.02
CA PHE A 53 14.19 -18.05 -0.80
C PHE A 53 13.69 -17.69 0.59
N VAL A 54 12.39 -17.43 0.69
CA VAL A 54 11.74 -16.87 1.88
C VAL A 54 10.72 -17.86 2.42
N THR A 55 10.99 -18.36 3.63
CA THR A 55 10.10 -19.29 4.35
C THR A 55 9.29 -18.56 5.41
N ARG A 56 7.98 -18.83 5.48
CA ARG A 56 7.08 -18.31 6.52
C ARG A 56 6.87 -19.37 7.59
N TYR A 57 7.06 -19.00 8.86
CA TYR A 57 6.92 -19.92 9.99
C TYR A 57 5.67 -19.58 10.83
N HIS A 58 4.84 -20.59 11.12
CA HIS A 58 3.50 -20.43 11.74
C HIS A 58 3.30 -21.12 13.10
N LYS A 59 4.31 -21.74 13.72
CA LYS A 59 4.11 -22.41 15.03
C LYS A 59 3.93 -21.36 16.14
N GLY A 60 2.69 -21.15 16.58
CA GLY A 60 2.30 -20.17 17.60
C GLY A 60 1.25 -19.14 17.15
N TYR A 61 0.82 -19.15 15.88
CA TYR A 61 -0.11 -18.15 15.33
C TYR A 61 -1.41 -17.98 16.12
N VAL A 62 -1.97 -19.07 16.66
CA VAL A 62 -3.20 -19.05 17.48
C VAL A 62 -3.01 -18.30 18.80
N VAL A 63 -1.77 -18.19 19.29
CA VAL A 63 -1.43 -17.58 20.59
C VAL A 63 -0.80 -16.20 20.44
N SER A 64 0.03 -15.96 19.42
CA SER A 64 0.77 -14.69 19.25
C SER A 64 0.32 -13.82 18.07
N GLY A 65 -0.44 -14.35 17.11
CA GLY A 65 -0.87 -13.60 15.91
C GLY A 65 0.24 -13.28 14.89
N ASP A 66 1.48 -13.72 15.11
CA ASP A 66 2.63 -13.30 14.29
C ASP A 66 3.10 -14.35 13.27
N VAL A 67 3.45 -13.89 12.06
CA VAL A 67 4.08 -14.70 11.00
C VAL A 67 5.55 -14.31 10.88
N LYS A 68 6.47 -15.24 11.15
CA LYS A 68 7.91 -14.97 11.03
C LYS A 68 8.38 -15.18 9.59
N ILE A 69 9.06 -14.18 9.03
CA ILE A 69 9.64 -14.20 7.67
C ILE A 69 11.14 -14.44 7.79
N ILE A 70 11.63 -15.52 7.17
CA ILE A 70 13.04 -15.93 7.24
C ILE A 70 13.63 -15.94 5.83
N HIS A 71 14.70 -15.16 5.62
CA HIS A 71 15.45 -15.11 4.36
C HIS A 71 16.60 -16.12 4.38
N ARG A 72 16.80 -16.80 3.25
CA ARG A 72 17.76 -17.90 3.10
C ARG A 72 18.50 -17.72 1.78
N TYR A 73 19.76 -17.29 1.87
CA TYR A 73 20.60 -17.07 0.70
C TYR A 73 21.31 -18.37 0.37
N LEU A 74 21.38 -18.72 -0.92
CA LEU A 74 22.10 -19.90 -1.41
C LEU A 74 23.53 -19.52 -1.82
N PRO A 75 24.50 -20.44 -1.73
CA PRO A 75 25.80 -20.27 -2.34
C PRO A 75 25.64 -20.24 -3.87
N ARG A 76 26.58 -19.60 -4.56
CA ARG A 76 26.50 -19.33 -6.00
C ARG A 76 26.23 -20.60 -6.82
N GLU A 77 26.96 -21.66 -6.53
CA GLU A 77 26.89 -22.95 -7.23
C GLU A 77 25.49 -23.56 -7.14
N VAL A 78 24.88 -23.52 -5.95
CA VAL A 78 23.52 -24.02 -5.74
C VAL A 78 22.49 -23.05 -6.34
N GLY A 79 22.73 -21.74 -6.22
CA GLY A 79 21.89 -20.71 -6.83
C GLY A 79 21.81 -20.85 -8.35
N GLU A 80 22.94 -21.06 -9.03
CA GLU A 80 23.01 -21.29 -10.47
C GLU A 80 22.18 -22.52 -10.88
N LEU A 81 22.27 -23.64 -10.13
CA LEU A 81 21.44 -24.83 -10.36
C LEU A 81 19.94 -24.52 -10.21
N VAL A 82 19.56 -23.72 -9.21
CA VAL A 82 18.16 -23.29 -9.02
C VAL A 82 17.69 -22.43 -10.18
N VAL A 83 18.52 -21.50 -10.66
CA VAL A 83 18.20 -20.65 -11.81
C VAL A 83 18.02 -21.50 -13.06
N TYR A 84 18.94 -22.42 -13.36
CA TYR A 84 18.80 -23.34 -14.50
C TYR A 84 17.55 -24.20 -14.40
N TYR A 85 17.22 -24.69 -13.21
CA TYR A 85 16.00 -25.44 -12.98
C TYR A 85 14.74 -24.62 -13.29
N LEU A 86 14.64 -23.42 -12.73
CA LEU A 86 13.47 -22.55 -12.88
C LEU A 86 13.34 -21.94 -14.29
N TRP A 87 14.45 -21.73 -14.98
CA TRP A 87 14.46 -21.09 -16.29
C TRP A 87 14.31 -22.09 -17.45
N LEU A 88 14.98 -23.24 -17.36
CA LEU A 88 15.05 -24.20 -18.47
C LEU A 88 14.18 -25.43 -18.20
N VAL A 89 14.38 -26.09 -17.05
CA VAL A 89 13.81 -27.42 -16.81
C VAL A 89 12.32 -27.36 -16.47
N LEU A 90 11.93 -26.48 -15.55
CA LEU A 90 10.56 -26.39 -15.06
C LEU A 90 9.58 -25.87 -16.15
N PRO A 91 9.89 -24.78 -16.90
CA PRO A 91 9.00 -24.31 -17.96
C PRO A 91 8.90 -25.30 -19.11
N PHE A 92 10.00 -25.97 -19.47
CA PHE A 92 9.98 -27.03 -20.49
C PHE A 92 9.07 -28.19 -20.06
N GLN A 93 9.22 -28.69 -18.83
CA GLN A 93 8.36 -29.75 -18.31
C GLN A 93 6.90 -29.32 -18.28
N GLN A 94 6.59 -28.14 -17.75
CA GLN A 94 5.22 -27.61 -17.69
C GLN A 94 4.59 -27.50 -19.08
N ARG A 95 5.37 -27.05 -20.07
CA ARG A 95 4.92 -26.98 -21.47
C ARG A 95 4.68 -28.36 -22.08
N MET A 96 5.52 -29.34 -21.78
CA MET A 96 5.31 -30.74 -22.19
C MET A 96 4.07 -31.36 -21.52
N GLU A 97 3.86 -31.08 -20.24
CA GLU A 97 2.65 -31.50 -19.50
C GLU A 97 1.37 -30.89 -20.08
N ALA A 98 1.43 -29.64 -20.54
CA ALA A 98 0.30 -29.00 -21.22
C ALA A 98 0.05 -29.57 -22.64
N LEU A 99 1.11 -29.81 -23.41
CA LEU A 99 1.00 -30.25 -24.81
C LEU A 99 0.71 -31.74 -24.98
N VAL A 100 1.26 -32.60 -24.11
CA VAL A 100 1.17 -34.07 -24.24
C VAL A 100 0.11 -34.66 -23.32
N TRP A 101 -0.11 -34.07 -22.15
CA TRP A 101 -1.03 -34.57 -21.13
C TRP A 101 -2.23 -33.66 -20.87
N GLU A 102 -2.44 -32.63 -21.70
CA GLU A 102 -3.59 -31.71 -21.66
C GLU A 102 -3.88 -31.13 -20.27
N LYS A 103 -2.85 -30.94 -19.44
CA LYS A 103 -3.04 -30.32 -18.13
C LYS A 103 -3.36 -28.84 -18.26
N GLU A 104 -4.57 -28.44 -17.86
CA GLU A 104 -5.03 -27.04 -17.89
C GLU A 104 -4.36 -26.15 -16.83
N ALA A 105 -3.90 -26.72 -15.71
CA ALA A 105 -3.37 -25.95 -14.57
C ALA A 105 -1.89 -26.23 -14.31
N MET A 106 -1.05 -25.21 -14.48
CA MET A 106 0.38 -25.27 -14.15
C MET A 106 0.60 -24.99 -12.65
N SER A 107 1.46 -25.81 -12.03
CA SER A 107 1.83 -25.62 -10.62
C SER A 107 2.67 -24.37 -10.43
N SER A 108 2.31 -23.52 -9.46
CA SER A 108 3.13 -22.39 -9.00
C SER A 108 4.20 -22.78 -7.98
N HIS A 109 4.16 -24.01 -7.46
CA HIS A 109 5.17 -24.53 -6.54
C HIS A 109 6.45 -24.89 -7.30
N MET A 110 7.59 -24.64 -6.65
CA MET A 110 8.91 -25.06 -7.12
C MET A 110 9.01 -26.59 -7.26
N TRP A 111 8.22 -27.33 -6.49
CA TRP A 111 8.22 -28.78 -6.47
C TRP A 111 6.87 -29.33 -6.99
N PRO A 112 6.61 -29.30 -8.31
CA PRO A 112 5.42 -29.91 -8.87
C PRO A 112 5.47 -31.43 -8.69
N ALA A 113 4.30 -32.09 -8.76
CA ALA A 113 4.25 -33.55 -8.80
C ALA A 113 5.12 -34.09 -9.94
N ASP A 114 5.69 -35.27 -9.75
CA ASP A 114 6.47 -35.92 -10.79
C ASP A 114 5.60 -36.27 -11.99
N PRO A 115 6.19 -36.54 -13.17
CA PRO A 115 5.46 -37.02 -14.35
C PRO A 115 4.57 -38.25 -14.07
N ASN A 116 4.95 -39.10 -13.09
CA ASN A 116 4.18 -40.27 -12.65
C ASN A 116 3.08 -39.93 -11.64
N GLY A 117 2.77 -38.65 -11.40
CA GLY A 117 1.73 -38.18 -10.48
C GLY A 117 2.14 -38.21 -9.00
N ARG A 118 3.36 -38.64 -8.66
CA ARG A 118 3.84 -38.71 -7.28
C ARG A 118 4.06 -37.30 -6.72
N LYS A 119 3.32 -36.95 -5.66
CA LYS A 119 3.43 -35.65 -4.99
C LYS A 119 4.70 -35.58 -4.12
N TRP A 120 5.17 -34.37 -3.88
CA TRP A 120 6.20 -34.10 -2.89
C TRP A 120 5.61 -34.25 -1.48
N THR A 121 6.20 -35.12 -0.66
CA THR A 121 5.84 -35.33 0.74
C THR A 121 7.05 -35.15 1.65
N THR A 122 6.82 -34.88 2.93
CA THR A 122 7.91 -34.75 3.91
C THR A 122 8.70 -36.06 4.05
N ASP A 123 8.05 -37.21 3.89
CA ASP A 123 8.73 -38.51 3.88
C ASP A 123 9.63 -38.67 2.68
N ARG A 124 9.21 -38.20 1.51
CA ARG A 124 10.06 -38.21 0.31
C ARG A 124 11.32 -37.37 0.49
N MET A 125 11.18 -36.16 1.04
CA MET A 125 12.33 -35.32 1.37
C MET A 125 13.23 -35.97 2.41
N ARG A 126 12.64 -36.63 3.42
CA ARG A 126 13.38 -37.38 4.44
C ARG A 126 14.22 -38.51 3.83
N GLU A 127 13.65 -39.30 2.93
CA GLU A 127 14.36 -40.40 2.28
C GLU A 127 15.44 -39.89 1.31
N ALA A 128 15.18 -38.78 0.60
CA ALA A 128 16.21 -38.11 -0.19
C ALA A 128 17.38 -37.65 0.71
N LEU A 129 17.10 -36.97 1.83
CA LEU A 129 18.13 -36.52 2.76
C LEU A 129 18.95 -37.68 3.33
N LYS A 130 18.30 -38.75 3.80
CA LYS A 130 18.99 -39.95 4.31
C LYS A 130 19.91 -40.54 3.26
N ARG A 131 19.43 -40.69 2.01
CA ARG A 131 20.22 -41.25 0.91
C ARG A 131 21.46 -40.41 0.63
N GLU A 132 21.30 -39.09 0.47
CA GLU A 132 22.42 -38.22 0.12
C GLU A 132 23.43 -38.08 1.28
N THR A 133 22.96 -38.07 2.54
CA THR A 133 23.83 -38.03 3.73
C THR A 133 24.54 -39.34 4.00
N SER A 134 23.92 -40.50 3.73
CA SER A 134 24.64 -41.78 3.75
C SER A 134 25.78 -41.82 2.74
N VAL A 135 25.57 -41.25 1.54
CA VAL A 135 26.60 -41.21 0.50
C VAL A 135 27.71 -40.21 0.84
N GLY A 136 27.35 -39.00 1.28
CA GLY A 136 28.33 -37.94 1.52
C GLY A 136 29.02 -37.99 2.89
N LEU A 137 28.29 -38.37 3.94
CA LEU A 137 28.75 -38.36 5.34
C LEU A 137 28.94 -39.78 5.91
N GLY A 138 28.61 -40.83 5.16
CA GLY A 138 28.66 -42.21 5.64
C GLY A 138 27.56 -42.56 6.66
N GLN A 139 26.63 -41.66 6.95
CA GLN A 139 25.58 -41.83 7.96
C GLN A 139 24.24 -41.24 7.49
N PRO A 140 23.11 -41.98 7.62
CA PRO A 140 21.80 -41.47 7.25
C PRO A 140 21.29 -40.46 8.28
N LEU A 141 21.07 -39.22 7.85
CA LEU A 141 20.49 -38.18 8.69
C LEU A 141 19.01 -37.96 8.39
N THR A 142 18.22 -37.76 9.45
CA THR A 142 16.85 -37.25 9.34
C THR A 142 16.85 -35.72 9.33
N VAL A 143 15.77 -35.08 8.87
CA VAL A 143 15.63 -33.61 8.89
C VAL A 143 15.76 -33.05 10.31
N ALA A 144 15.27 -33.78 11.32
CA ALA A 144 15.37 -33.37 12.72
C ALA A 144 16.81 -33.49 13.23
N ALA A 145 17.46 -34.63 12.99
CA ALA A 145 18.85 -34.86 13.40
C ALA A 145 19.81 -33.87 12.72
N TYR A 146 19.66 -33.65 11.42
CA TYR A 146 20.46 -32.65 10.71
C TYR A 146 20.28 -31.25 11.28
N ARG A 147 19.06 -30.87 11.67
CA ARG A 147 18.79 -29.58 12.29
C ARG A 147 19.48 -29.40 13.63
N GLU A 148 19.44 -30.40 14.50
CA GLU A 148 20.16 -30.37 15.78
C GLU A 148 21.68 -30.25 15.57
N ILE A 149 22.22 -31.03 14.63
CA ILE A 149 23.65 -30.98 14.27
C ILE A 149 24.02 -29.59 13.74
N ALA A 150 23.25 -29.04 12.80
CA ALA A 150 23.54 -27.74 12.20
C ALA A 150 23.50 -26.59 13.23
N ILE A 151 22.59 -26.66 14.20
CA ILE A 151 22.52 -25.73 15.32
C ILE A 151 23.75 -25.87 16.22
N GLY A 152 24.13 -27.11 16.57
CA GLY A 152 25.31 -27.38 17.37
C GLY A 152 26.59 -26.85 16.71
N ILE A 153 26.71 -27.05 15.40
CA ILE A 153 27.80 -26.50 14.59
C ILE A 153 27.81 -24.97 14.64
N SER A 154 26.66 -24.32 14.41
CA SER A 154 26.57 -22.86 14.44
C SER A 154 26.97 -22.28 15.79
N ARG A 155 26.48 -22.88 16.88
CA ARG A 155 26.84 -22.44 18.24
C ARG A 155 28.33 -22.60 18.55
N ARG A 156 28.96 -23.65 18.04
CA ARG A 156 30.36 -23.97 18.36
C ARG A 156 31.37 -23.27 17.47
N PHE A 157 31.06 -23.11 16.18
CA PHE A 157 32.04 -22.68 15.17
C PHE A 157 31.70 -21.35 14.50
N LEU A 158 30.48 -20.84 14.68
CA LEU A 158 30.04 -19.59 14.03
C LEU A 158 29.68 -18.48 15.02
N ARG A 159 29.58 -18.77 16.33
CA ARG A 159 29.39 -17.75 17.39
C ARG A 159 30.71 -17.52 18.12
N GLY A 160 31.06 -16.26 18.35
CA GLY A 160 32.19 -15.88 19.20
C GLY A 160 32.05 -16.46 20.61
N SER A 161 33.19 -16.76 21.24
CA SER A 161 33.33 -17.62 22.43
C SER A 161 32.80 -17.04 23.76
N THR A 162 31.89 -16.06 23.73
CA THR A 162 31.38 -15.33 24.90
C THR A 162 29.99 -15.77 25.36
N ALA A 163 29.32 -16.68 24.66
CA ALA A 163 27.95 -17.15 24.99
C ALA A 163 27.82 -18.02 26.27
N PHE A 164 28.78 -17.96 27.19
CA PHE A 164 28.88 -18.83 28.38
C PHE A 164 29.12 -18.11 29.71
N GLN A 165 28.86 -16.81 29.85
CA GLN A 165 28.74 -16.25 31.20
C GLN A 165 27.33 -16.52 31.74
N GLN A 166 27.26 -17.39 32.75
CA GLN A 166 26.10 -17.58 33.61
C GLN A 166 25.71 -16.24 34.23
N GLU A 167 24.43 -15.90 34.13
CA GLU A 167 23.79 -14.71 34.67
C GLU A 167 23.93 -14.65 36.20
N GLU A 168 24.74 -13.71 36.70
CA GLU A 168 24.51 -12.99 37.95
C GLU A 168 25.04 -11.56 37.77
N GLY A 169 24.15 -10.58 37.55
CA GLY A 169 24.49 -9.15 37.66
C GLY A 169 23.82 -8.20 36.66
N ASP A 170 22.88 -7.41 37.18
CA ASP A 170 22.37 -6.09 36.76
C ASP A 170 21.96 -5.77 35.31
N GLU A 171 20.74 -5.22 35.23
CA GLU A 171 20.03 -4.66 34.09
C GLU A 171 20.74 -3.42 33.50
N SER A 172 21.82 -3.61 32.73
CA SER A 172 22.30 -2.59 31.78
C SER A 172 23.25 -3.17 30.73
N GLU A 173 22.77 -4.00 29.80
CA GLU A 173 23.61 -4.44 28.67
C GLU A 173 23.33 -3.64 27.39
N ALA A 174 24.35 -2.90 26.98
CA ALA A 174 24.42 -2.16 25.73
C ALA A 174 24.33 -3.08 24.50
N TRP A 175 23.77 -2.53 23.42
CA TRP A 175 23.66 -3.16 22.10
C TRP A 175 25.03 -3.58 21.54
N ASN A 176 25.33 -4.88 21.56
CA ASN A 176 26.51 -5.46 20.92
C ASN A 176 26.14 -6.21 19.64
N GLU A 177 26.89 -6.02 18.55
CA GLU A 177 26.64 -6.65 17.22
C GLU A 177 26.62 -8.19 17.30
N GLU A 178 27.40 -8.77 18.22
CA GLU A 178 27.55 -10.21 18.42
C GLU A 178 26.27 -10.88 18.96
N ASN A 179 25.55 -10.20 19.86
CA ASN A 179 24.24 -10.65 20.37
C ASN A 179 23.15 -10.63 19.29
N THR A 180 23.27 -9.71 18.32
CA THR A 180 22.33 -9.61 17.19
C THR A 180 22.55 -10.73 16.17
N ALA A 181 23.80 -11.09 15.89
CA ALA A 181 24.13 -12.21 15.01
C ALA A 181 23.65 -13.57 15.56
N ALA A 182 23.84 -13.79 16.87
CA ALA A 182 23.34 -14.99 17.55
C ALA A 182 21.81 -15.12 17.46
N LEU A 183 21.08 -14.00 17.64
CA LEU A 183 19.64 -13.93 17.52
C LEU A 183 19.17 -14.31 16.09
N ILE A 184 19.82 -13.79 15.06
CA ILE A 184 19.47 -14.06 13.65
C ILE A 184 19.70 -15.52 13.26
N ALA A 185 20.77 -16.13 13.75
CA ALA A 185 21.02 -17.57 13.56
C ALA A 185 19.93 -18.42 14.24
N ASP A 186 19.53 -18.08 15.47
CA ASP A 186 18.44 -18.77 16.17
C ASP A 186 17.09 -18.61 15.47
N LEU A 187 16.86 -17.48 14.81
CA LEU A 187 15.69 -17.23 13.98
C LEU A 187 15.69 -18.04 12.69
N GLN A 188 16.83 -18.13 11.98
CA GLN A 188 16.94 -19.01 10.81
C GLN A 188 16.75 -20.49 11.20
N ALA A 189 17.14 -20.87 12.41
CA ALA A 189 16.92 -22.21 12.96
C ALA A 189 15.49 -22.44 13.50
N GLY A 190 14.66 -21.41 13.62
CA GLY A 190 13.27 -21.51 14.08
C GLY A 190 13.09 -21.70 15.59
N HIS A 191 14.02 -21.20 16.42
CA HIS A 191 13.92 -21.18 17.88
C HIS A 191 13.37 -19.83 18.40
N THR A 192 12.66 -19.87 19.53
CA THR A 192 12.32 -18.69 20.34
C THR A 192 13.45 -18.45 21.32
N ALA A 193 14.32 -17.48 21.06
CA ALA A 193 15.22 -16.98 22.10
C ALA A 193 14.36 -16.51 23.28
N HIS A 194 14.72 -16.80 24.53
CA HIS A 194 13.91 -16.47 25.72
C HIS A 194 13.87 -14.96 26.06
N VAL A 195 14.29 -14.11 25.11
CA VAL A 195 14.14 -12.65 25.11
C VAL A 195 13.37 -12.17 23.85
N ALA A 196 12.95 -13.10 23.00
CA ALA A 196 12.13 -12.81 21.82
C ALA A 196 10.77 -12.18 22.18
N GLY A 197 10.28 -12.32 23.42
CA GLY A 197 9.09 -11.62 23.90
C GLY A 197 9.21 -10.08 23.82
N MET A 198 10.41 -9.52 23.95
CA MET A 198 10.62 -8.06 23.89
C MET A 198 10.89 -7.55 22.46
N VAL A 199 11.38 -8.40 21.56
CA VAL A 199 11.69 -8.04 20.16
C VAL A 199 10.49 -8.33 19.23
N TYR A 200 9.61 -9.27 19.60
CA TYR A 200 8.47 -9.69 18.77
C TYR A 200 7.11 -9.12 19.20
N ALA A 201 7.04 -8.34 20.28
CA ALA A 201 5.81 -7.65 20.66
C ALA A 201 5.68 -6.30 19.92
N ARG A 202 5.37 -6.34 18.62
CA ARG A 202 4.64 -5.30 17.87
C ARG A 202 4.39 -5.80 16.44
N GLY A 203 3.13 -6.10 16.18
CA GLY A 203 2.65 -6.82 15.01
C GLY A 203 3.03 -6.21 13.66
N ILE A 204 3.16 -7.12 12.69
CA ILE A 204 2.78 -7.04 11.26
C ILE A 204 2.54 -5.62 10.73
N MET A 205 3.61 -4.84 10.59
CA MET A 205 3.77 -3.66 9.73
C MET A 205 5.25 -3.30 9.69
N GLU A 206 6.04 -4.14 9.03
CA GLU A 206 7.49 -3.98 9.00
C GLU A 206 7.92 -2.90 7.99
N GLN A 207 8.60 -1.88 8.50
CA GLN A 207 9.22 -0.78 7.75
C GLN A 207 10.21 -1.28 6.70
N ALA A 208 10.21 -0.69 5.50
CA ALA A 208 11.12 -1.06 4.42
C ALA A 208 12.62 -1.02 4.79
N GLY A 209 13.02 -0.15 5.73
CA GLY A 209 14.40 -0.04 6.23
C GLY A 209 14.80 -1.16 7.20
N ALA A 210 13.93 -1.52 8.15
CA ALA A 210 14.16 -2.62 9.10
C ALA A 210 14.17 -3.99 8.40
N VAL A 211 13.49 -4.11 7.25
CA VAL A 211 13.52 -5.31 6.39
C VAL A 211 14.83 -5.39 5.59
N ALA A 212 15.40 -4.27 5.17
CA ALA A 212 16.69 -4.25 4.45
C ALA A 212 17.86 -4.60 5.38
N ASP A 213 17.87 -4.05 6.60
CA ASP A 213 18.91 -4.34 7.60
C ASP A 213 18.84 -5.81 8.09
N ARG A 214 17.62 -6.32 8.33
CA ARG A 214 17.45 -7.74 8.67
C ARG A 214 17.79 -8.69 7.52
N ARG A 215 17.49 -8.33 6.27
CA ARG A 215 17.93 -9.11 5.09
C ARG A 215 19.44 -9.21 5.02
N GLN A 216 20.13 -8.09 5.26
CA GLN A 216 21.58 -8.07 5.33
C GLN A 216 22.12 -9.00 6.42
N GLN A 217 21.53 -8.99 7.61
CA GLN A 217 21.93 -9.90 8.70
C GLN A 217 21.70 -11.37 8.34
N PHE A 218 20.55 -11.72 7.74
CA PHE A 218 20.30 -13.07 7.22
C PHE A 218 21.30 -13.47 6.13
N ARG A 219 21.73 -12.52 5.30
CA ARG A 219 22.74 -12.74 4.24
C ARG A 219 24.11 -13.03 4.83
N VAL A 220 24.52 -12.28 5.85
CA VAL A 220 25.79 -12.52 6.57
C VAL A 220 25.75 -13.91 7.21
N SER A 221 24.70 -14.23 7.98
CA SER A 221 24.52 -15.55 8.61
C SER A 221 24.56 -16.71 7.60
N SER A 222 23.84 -16.59 6.47
CA SER A 222 23.90 -17.59 5.39
C SER A 222 25.29 -17.68 4.76
N THR A 223 25.99 -16.56 4.60
CA THR A 223 27.34 -16.54 3.99
C THR A 223 28.39 -17.17 4.92
N ASP A 224 28.32 -16.93 6.22
CA ASP A 224 29.19 -17.60 7.20
C ASP A 224 28.94 -19.11 7.24
N TRP A 225 27.68 -19.52 7.09
CA TRP A 225 27.32 -20.92 6.90
C TRP A 225 27.92 -21.52 5.61
N HIS A 226 27.90 -20.78 4.49
CA HIS A 226 28.52 -21.22 3.24
C HIS A 226 30.05 -21.40 3.38
N ARG A 227 30.72 -20.47 4.07
CA ARG A 227 32.16 -20.57 4.35
C ARG A 227 32.49 -21.80 5.18
N PHE A 228 31.70 -22.06 6.22
CA PHE A 228 31.85 -23.27 7.04
C PHE A 228 31.72 -24.55 6.22
N LEU A 229 30.76 -24.57 5.27
CA LEU A 229 30.56 -25.71 4.37
C LEU A 229 31.61 -25.82 3.25
N GLY A 230 32.59 -24.90 3.19
CA GLY A 230 33.68 -24.93 2.21
C GLY A 230 33.30 -24.44 0.82
N PHE A 231 32.18 -23.72 0.67
CA PHE A 231 31.91 -23.00 -0.58
C PHE A 231 32.90 -21.84 -0.73
N ALA A 232 33.32 -21.60 -1.97
CA ALA A 232 34.26 -20.51 -2.24
C ALA A 232 33.65 -19.18 -1.76
N PRO A 233 34.44 -18.31 -1.10
CA PRO A 233 34.03 -16.92 -0.97
C PRO A 233 33.76 -16.39 -2.39
N ASP A 234 32.67 -15.65 -2.56
CA ASP A 234 32.36 -15.10 -3.87
C ASP A 234 33.61 -14.36 -4.38
N MET A 235 34.14 -14.71 -5.57
CA MET A 235 35.33 -14.08 -6.19
C MET A 235 35.22 -12.55 -6.36
N THR A 236 34.08 -11.99 -5.97
CA THR A 236 33.82 -10.57 -5.79
C THR A 236 34.15 -10.08 -4.38
N GLU A 237 34.77 -10.83 -3.47
CA GLU A 237 35.16 -10.30 -2.15
C GLU A 237 36.19 -9.15 -2.26
N ASP A 238 37.05 -9.12 -3.30
CA ASP A 238 37.93 -7.96 -3.57
C ASP A 238 37.25 -6.83 -4.36
N ALA A 239 36.23 -7.12 -5.17
CA ALA A 239 35.34 -6.09 -5.72
C ALA A 239 34.33 -5.58 -4.68
N CYS A 240 34.19 -6.30 -3.57
CA CYS A 240 33.27 -6.06 -2.47
C CYS A 240 34.04 -5.87 -1.15
N ARG A 241 35.30 -5.40 -1.22
CA ARG A 241 35.90 -4.57 -0.16
C ARG A 241 35.07 -3.32 -0.05
N LYS A 242 33.95 -3.44 0.65
CA LYS A 242 32.87 -2.47 0.66
C LYS A 242 32.55 -2.06 -0.79
N ARG A 243 31.45 -2.60 -1.36
CA ARG A 243 30.47 -1.59 -1.79
C ARG A 243 30.11 -0.90 -0.47
N LYS A 244 30.92 0.09 -0.07
CA LYS A 244 30.46 1.15 0.80
C LYS A 244 29.19 1.48 0.04
N ARG A 245 28.02 1.21 0.64
CA ARG A 245 26.82 1.93 0.22
C ARG A 245 27.35 3.31 -0.07
N ALA A 246 27.33 3.71 -1.34
CA ALA A 246 28.05 4.92 -1.71
C ALA A 246 27.55 5.95 -0.70
N PRO A 247 28.38 6.68 0.06
CA PRO A 247 27.98 7.25 1.36
C PRO A 247 26.54 7.82 1.38
N PHE A 248 26.15 8.49 0.29
CA PHE A 248 24.76 8.88 0.02
C PHE A 248 23.64 7.82 0.17
N GLU A 249 23.80 6.54 -0.18
CA GLU A 249 22.82 5.45 0.00
C GLU A 249 22.70 5.00 1.46
N SER A 250 23.81 4.89 2.20
CA SER A 250 23.77 4.62 3.65
C SER A 250 23.17 5.80 4.39
N ASP A 251 23.62 7.01 4.03
CA ASP A 251 23.14 8.25 4.62
C ASP A 251 21.66 8.47 4.30
N ALA A 252 21.19 8.10 3.10
CA ALA A 252 19.78 8.17 2.72
C ALA A 252 18.92 7.13 3.44
N ASP A 253 19.43 5.91 3.66
CA ASP A 253 18.76 4.87 4.44
C ASP A 253 18.67 5.25 5.92
N GLU A 254 19.77 5.74 6.51
CA GLU A 254 19.83 6.26 7.88
C GLU A 254 18.92 7.48 8.05
N ALA A 255 19.00 8.46 7.14
CA ALA A 255 18.12 9.61 7.14
C ALA A 255 16.65 9.21 7.02
N ARG A 256 16.32 8.18 6.23
CA ARG A 256 14.96 7.64 6.17
C ARG A 256 14.57 6.99 7.50
N ILE A 257 15.39 6.12 8.05
CA ILE A 257 15.10 5.44 9.33
C ILE A 257 14.89 6.48 10.44
N ASP A 258 15.74 7.49 10.51
CA ASP A 258 15.65 8.56 11.50
C ASP A 258 14.41 9.43 11.31
N ARG A 259 14.07 9.81 10.08
CA ARG A 259 12.80 10.50 9.78
C ARG A 259 11.60 9.68 10.25
N TRP A 260 11.59 8.39 9.95
CA TRP A 260 10.51 7.49 10.36
C TRP A 260 10.46 7.30 11.88
N ARG A 261 11.61 7.25 12.56
CA ARG A 261 11.70 7.18 14.02
C ARG A 261 11.13 8.44 14.67
N ARG A 262 11.47 9.63 14.14
CA ARG A 262 10.93 10.90 14.64
C ARG A 262 9.42 11.03 14.38
N LEU A 263 8.94 10.67 13.19
CA LEU A 263 7.50 10.60 12.91
C LEU A 263 6.72 9.70 13.86
N ARG A 264 7.30 8.57 14.28
CA ARG A 264 6.63 7.62 15.20
C ARG A 264 6.64 8.05 16.65
N THR A 265 7.63 8.84 17.03
CA THR A 265 7.80 9.33 18.41
C THR A 265 7.16 10.70 18.62
N MET A 266 6.70 11.36 17.56
CA MET A 266 6.02 12.63 17.66
C MET A 266 4.66 12.47 18.36
N ASP A 267 4.34 13.42 19.23
CA ASP A 267 2.96 13.60 19.70
C ASP A 267 2.14 14.27 18.58
N ALA A 268 1.28 13.50 17.94
CA ALA A 268 0.44 13.99 16.84
C ALA A 268 -0.45 15.18 17.25
N ALA A 269 -0.94 15.21 18.49
CA ALA A 269 -1.78 16.30 18.98
C ALA A 269 -0.97 17.58 19.19
N GLU A 270 0.24 17.46 19.74
CA GLU A 270 1.15 18.60 19.88
C GLU A 270 1.54 19.17 18.51
N GLN A 271 1.88 18.30 17.54
CA GLN A 271 2.22 18.75 16.18
C GLN A 271 1.02 19.42 15.49
N LEU A 272 -0.19 18.92 15.69
CA LEU A 272 -1.40 19.58 15.20
C LEU A 272 -1.54 20.98 15.77
N GLN A 273 -1.35 21.15 17.08
CA GLN A 273 -1.45 22.46 17.73
C GLN A 273 -0.36 23.43 17.25
N ARG A 274 0.86 22.93 16.99
CA ARG A 274 1.93 23.75 16.41
C ARG A 274 1.61 24.17 14.97
N MET A 275 1.03 23.28 14.17
CA MET A 275 0.74 23.54 12.75
C MET A 275 -0.53 24.39 12.54
N ALA A 276 -1.59 24.14 13.31
CA ALA A 276 -2.92 24.74 13.11
C ALA A 276 -3.35 25.73 14.20
N GLY A 277 -2.58 25.86 15.29
CA GLY A 277 -2.82 26.77 16.41
C GLY A 277 -3.14 26.05 17.72
N LYS A 278 -2.87 26.72 18.86
CA LYS A 278 -2.95 26.13 20.22
C LYS A 278 -4.29 25.51 20.61
N THR A 279 -5.39 25.95 19.99
CA THR A 279 -6.75 25.45 20.25
C THR A 279 -7.19 24.36 19.28
N ALA A 280 -6.32 23.96 18.34
CA ALA A 280 -6.64 22.94 17.35
C ALA A 280 -6.76 21.56 18.00
N THR A 281 -7.84 20.86 17.67
CA THR A 281 -8.11 19.48 18.11
C THR A 281 -8.44 18.61 16.90
N PHE A 282 -8.12 17.33 16.99
CA PHE A 282 -8.55 16.35 15.99
C PHE A 282 -10.09 16.22 15.98
N ARG A 283 -10.62 15.89 14.81
CA ARG A 283 -12.07 15.74 14.60
C ARG A 283 -12.41 14.32 14.17
N SER A 284 -13.37 13.69 14.86
CA SER A 284 -13.80 12.32 14.54
C SER A 284 -12.59 11.37 14.49
N VAL A 285 -12.54 10.45 13.52
CA VAL A 285 -11.50 9.41 13.38
C VAL A 285 -10.12 9.91 12.92
N GLN A 286 -9.89 11.24 12.94
CA GLN A 286 -8.65 11.83 12.44
C GLN A 286 -7.42 11.40 13.23
N LYS A 287 -7.57 11.33 14.55
CA LYS A 287 -6.44 11.05 15.45
C LYS A 287 -5.95 9.63 15.20
N GLU A 288 -6.86 8.67 15.21
CA GLU A 288 -6.63 7.25 14.99
C GLU A 288 -6.04 7.00 13.60
N ALA A 289 -6.58 7.66 12.57
CA ALA A 289 -6.05 7.55 11.21
C ALA A 289 -4.64 8.15 11.09
N ILE A 290 -4.35 9.30 11.73
CA ILE A 290 -3.00 9.90 11.75
C ILE A 290 -2.03 9.01 12.50
N GLU A 291 -2.40 8.49 13.67
CA GLU A 291 -1.58 7.59 14.47
C GLU A 291 -1.21 6.33 13.70
N ALA A 292 -2.16 5.73 12.97
CA ALA A 292 -1.89 4.63 12.05
C ALA A 292 -0.92 5.03 10.92
N ILE A 293 -1.18 6.17 10.28
CA ILE A 293 -0.32 6.67 9.18
C ILE A 293 1.11 6.87 9.68
N VAL A 294 1.32 7.57 10.79
CA VAL A 294 2.65 7.90 11.33
C VAL A 294 3.32 6.67 11.94
N GLY A 295 2.53 5.74 12.49
CA GLY A 295 2.95 4.40 12.91
C GLY A 295 3.48 3.56 11.74
N GLY A 296 3.18 3.93 10.50
CA GLY A 296 3.62 3.22 9.30
C GLY A 296 2.66 2.12 8.87
N GLU A 297 1.42 2.17 9.34
CA GLU A 297 0.40 1.19 8.97
C GLU A 297 0.06 1.27 7.47
N SER A 298 -0.10 0.13 6.81
CA SER A 298 -0.48 0.10 5.40
C SER A 298 -1.18 -1.20 5.02
N PRO A 299 -2.22 -1.18 4.17
CA PRO A 299 -2.91 0.01 3.63
C PRO A 299 -3.86 0.66 4.66
N VAL A 300 -3.94 2.00 4.66
CA VAL A 300 -4.89 2.75 5.51
C VAL A 300 -6.03 3.30 4.63
N VAL A 301 -7.27 3.13 5.06
CA VAL A 301 -8.46 3.68 4.41
C VAL A 301 -9.20 4.57 5.41
N ALA A 302 -9.29 5.86 5.13
CA ALA A 302 -10.00 6.81 5.97
C ALA A 302 -11.26 7.34 5.27
N VAL A 303 -12.42 6.97 5.82
CA VAL A 303 -13.73 7.44 5.37
C VAL A 303 -14.23 8.53 6.30
N MET A 304 -14.19 9.78 5.84
CA MET A 304 -14.48 10.96 6.65
C MET A 304 -15.36 11.97 5.91
N PRO A 305 -16.26 12.68 6.61
CA PRO A 305 -17.13 13.67 5.98
C PRO A 305 -16.33 14.77 5.25
N THR A 306 -16.95 15.36 4.24
CA THR A 306 -16.38 16.51 3.53
C THR A 306 -16.21 17.68 4.50
N GLY A 307 -15.04 18.33 4.48
CA GLY A 307 -14.71 19.40 5.43
C GLY A 307 -14.25 18.93 6.81
N ALA A 308 -14.24 17.61 7.09
CA ALA A 308 -13.69 17.07 8.34
C ALA A 308 -12.18 17.33 8.49
N GLY A 309 -11.48 17.59 7.38
CA GLY A 309 -10.04 17.82 7.33
C GLY A 309 -9.23 16.61 6.86
N LYS A 310 -9.74 15.83 5.89
CA LYS A 310 -9.03 14.68 5.31
C LYS A 310 -7.60 15.00 4.87
N SER A 311 -7.36 16.19 4.32
CA SER A 311 -6.02 16.60 3.88
C SER A 311 -4.99 16.62 5.01
N MET A 312 -5.42 16.80 6.26
CA MET A 312 -4.53 16.78 7.43
C MET A 312 -3.84 15.42 7.62
N LEU A 313 -4.48 14.33 7.17
CA LEU A 313 -3.96 12.97 7.31
C LEU A 313 -2.63 12.77 6.57
N PHE A 314 -2.34 13.59 5.55
CA PHE A 314 -1.04 13.58 4.86
C PHE A 314 -0.26 14.89 5.01
N MET A 315 -0.93 16.03 5.23
CA MET A 315 -0.25 17.31 5.44
C MET A 315 0.48 17.36 6.78
N LEU A 316 -0.12 16.85 7.87
CA LEU A 316 0.52 16.84 9.18
C LEU A 316 1.83 16.03 9.19
N PRO A 317 1.89 14.78 8.71
CA PRO A 317 3.15 14.05 8.66
C PRO A 317 4.18 14.70 7.71
N ALA A 318 3.74 15.27 6.58
CA ALA A 318 4.64 15.97 5.65
C ALA A 318 5.19 17.30 6.21
N TRP A 319 4.46 17.91 7.14
CA TRP A 319 4.88 19.13 7.85
C TRP A 319 5.82 18.82 9.01
N ALA A 320 5.47 17.81 9.81
CA ALA A 320 6.18 17.45 11.03
C ALA A 320 7.60 16.93 10.74
N GLU A 321 7.78 16.15 9.66
CA GLU A 321 9.09 15.68 9.24
C GLU A 321 9.30 15.91 7.74
N GLN A 322 10.24 16.81 7.43
CA GLN A 322 10.63 17.15 6.08
C GLN A 322 11.79 16.26 5.59
N GLY A 323 11.96 16.15 4.28
CA GLY A 323 12.99 15.33 3.64
C GLY A 323 12.49 14.02 3.02
N GLY A 324 11.22 13.70 3.24
CA GLY A 324 10.47 12.71 2.46
C GLY A 324 9.39 13.35 1.61
N SER A 325 8.90 12.60 0.63
CA SER A 325 7.90 13.00 -0.36
C SER A 325 6.66 12.13 -0.20
N THR A 326 5.51 12.79 -0.12
CA THR A 326 4.20 12.17 -0.19
C THR A 326 3.59 12.46 -1.56
N ILE A 327 3.33 11.41 -2.33
CA ILE A 327 2.59 11.53 -3.60
C ILE A 327 1.11 11.55 -3.27
N VAL A 328 0.37 12.54 -3.76
CA VAL A 328 -1.08 12.65 -3.58
C VAL A 328 -1.75 12.64 -4.94
N VAL A 329 -2.43 11.54 -5.25
CA VAL A 329 -3.27 11.39 -6.43
C VAL A 329 -4.58 12.11 -6.15
N VAL A 330 -4.80 13.19 -6.90
CA VAL A 330 -6.00 14.02 -6.80
C VAL A 330 -6.74 14.00 -8.13
N PRO A 331 -8.01 13.56 -8.17
CA PRO A 331 -8.76 13.41 -9.41
C PRO A 331 -8.99 14.72 -10.17
N LEU A 332 -8.89 15.87 -9.50
CA LEU A 332 -9.38 17.13 -10.03
C LEU A 332 -8.32 18.22 -10.02
N ILE A 333 -8.09 18.79 -11.20
CA ILE A 333 -7.10 19.85 -11.40
C ILE A 333 -7.37 21.07 -10.51
N VAL A 334 -8.64 21.43 -10.31
CA VAL A 334 -9.05 22.56 -9.45
C VAL A 334 -8.67 22.35 -7.99
N LEU A 335 -8.72 21.10 -7.49
CA LEU A 335 -8.29 20.76 -6.13
C LEU A 335 -6.78 20.89 -5.94
N ARG A 336 -5.99 20.72 -7.02
CA ARG A 336 -4.52 20.87 -6.96
C ARG A 336 -4.12 22.28 -6.53
N GLY A 337 -4.74 23.30 -7.12
CA GLY A 337 -4.42 24.70 -6.81
C GLY A 337 -4.73 25.06 -5.36
N ASP A 338 -5.85 24.57 -4.84
CA ASP A 338 -6.23 24.82 -3.45
C ASP A 338 -5.33 24.07 -2.45
N MET A 339 -5.01 22.80 -2.71
CA MET A 339 -4.07 22.04 -1.88
C MET A 339 -2.68 22.65 -1.90
N LYS A 340 -2.19 23.08 -3.07
CA LYS A 340 -0.89 23.74 -3.19
C LYS A 340 -0.84 25.01 -2.33
N ARG A 341 -1.85 25.89 -2.42
CA ARG A 341 -1.94 27.09 -1.57
C ARG A 341 -1.98 26.75 -0.08
N ARG A 342 -2.67 25.69 0.32
CA ARG A 342 -2.73 25.25 1.73
C ARG A 342 -1.37 24.73 2.21
N CYS A 343 -0.67 23.93 1.41
CA CYS A 343 0.69 23.49 1.72
C CYS A 343 1.65 24.69 1.85
N GLU A 344 1.63 25.62 0.90
CA GLU A 344 2.49 26.81 0.90
C GLU A 344 2.27 27.68 2.16
N LYS A 345 1.01 27.88 2.57
CA LYS A 345 0.68 28.61 3.81
C LYS A 345 1.22 27.93 5.07
N LEU A 346 1.37 26.61 5.05
CA LEU A 346 1.92 25.82 6.15
C LEU A 346 3.45 25.67 6.05
N GLY A 347 4.10 26.23 5.03
CA GLY A 347 5.53 26.06 4.77
C GLY A 347 5.90 24.66 4.23
N ILE A 348 4.92 23.89 3.74
CA ILE A 348 5.14 22.56 3.16
C ILE A 348 5.48 22.75 1.67
N SER A 349 6.67 22.32 1.26
CA SER A 349 7.05 22.30 -0.16
C SER A 349 6.09 21.42 -0.95
N CYS A 350 5.38 22.01 -1.92
CA CYS A 350 4.34 21.34 -2.68
C CYS A 350 4.45 21.64 -4.17
N ALA A 351 4.54 20.58 -4.98
CA ALA A 351 4.63 20.69 -6.43
C ALA A 351 3.50 19.91 -7.11
N ALA A 352 3.00 20.43 -8.23
CA ALA A 352 2.06 19.71 -9.08
C ALA A 352 2.85 19.04 -10.21
N CYS A 353 2.68 17.72 -10.36
CA CYS A 353 3.22 17.00 -11.49
C CYS A 353 2.35 17.26 -12.71
N GLU A 354 2.94 17.87 -13.72
CA GLU A 354 2.38 17.95 -15.07
C GLU A 354 2.93 16.79 -15.88
N SER A 355 2.14 16.26 -16.82
CA SER A 355 2.35 14.98 -17.53
C SER A 355 3.66 14.85 -18.32
N ARG A 356 4.57 15.83 -18.24
CA ARG A 356 5.85 15.87 -18.97
C ARG A 356 7.05 16.27 -18.12
N HIS A 357 6.85 16.81 -16.91
CA HIS A 357 7.93 17.30 -16.06
C HIS A 357 7.63 16.96 -14.60
N PRO A 358 8.08 15.78 -14.11
CA PRO A 358 8.04 15.48 -12.69
C PRO A 358 8.84 16.54 -11.92
N PRO A 359 8.31 17.08 -10.81
CA PRO A 359 8.98 18.14 -10.09
C PRO A 359 10.24 17.64 -9.38
N ASP A 360 11.14 18.56 -9.01
CA ASP A 360 12.19 18.27 -8.05
C ASP A 360 11.61 17.89 -6.68
N ALA A 361 12.43 17.27 -5.82
CA ALA A 361 11.97 16.69 -4.57
C ALA A 361 11.17 17.70 -3.72
N ALA A 362 9.86 17.48 -3.60
CA ALA A 362 8.93 18.25 -2.78
C ALA A 362 8.36 17.36 -1.68
N ALA A 363 7.97 17.97 -0.55
CA ALA A 363 7.35 17.22 0.55
C ALA A 363 5.99 16.64 0.14
N VAL A 364 5.24 17.36 -0.71
CA VAL A 364 3.98 16.89 -1.30
C VAL A 364 4.03 17.03 -2.83
N VAL A 365 3.74 15.94 -3.54
CA VAL A 365 3.66 15.91 -5.01
C VAL A 365 2.23 15.60 -5.42
N LEU A 366 1.54 16.57 -6.02
CA LEU A 366 0.17 16.44 -6.48
C LEU A 366 0.14 15.91 -7.91
N VAL A 367 -0.55 14.81 -8.15
CA VAL A 367 -0.62 14.17 -9.49
C VAL A 367 -2.07 13.84 -9.84
N THR A 368 -2.44 13.92 -11.12
CA THR A 368 -3.76 13.41 -11.55
C THR A 368 -3.67 11.91 -11.75
N PRO A 369 -4.77 11.17 -11.65
CA PRO A 369 -4.75 9.74 -11.91
C PRO A 369 -4.18 9.32 -13.27
N GLU A 370 -4.42 10.12 -14.33
CA GLU A 370 -3.91 9.84 -15.67
C GLU A 370 -2.39 9.96 -15.73
N SER A 371 -1.84 10.98 -15.06
CA SER A 371 -0.39 11.15 -14.94
C SER A 371 0.23 10.10 -14.01
N ALA A 372 -0.48 9.65 -12.98
CA ALA A 372 0.05 8.71 -11.99
C ALA A 372 0.35 7.31 -12.56
N VAL A 373 -0.24 6.97 -13.72
CA VAL A 373 -0.11 5.65 -14.34
C VAL A 373 0.78 5.64 -15.59
N THR A 374 1.46 6.76 -15.90
CA THR A 374 2.39 6.83 -17.04
C THR A 374 3.77 6.25 -16.68
N GLN A 375 4.53 5.88 -17.71
CA GLN A 375 5.87 5.32 -17.54
C GLN A 375 6.87 6.36 -17.02
N GLU A 376 6.72 7.62 -17.41
CA GLU A 376 7.53 8.75 -16.92
C GLU A 376 7.32 8.95 -15.42
N PHE A 377 6.06 8.89 -14.96
CA PHE A 377 5.76 8.99 -13.54
C PHE A 377 6.25 7.78 -12.75
N ALA A 378 6.16 6.56 -13.31
CA ALA A 378 6.76 5.38 -12.71
C ALA A 378 8.28 5.53 -12.54
N THR A 379 8.96 6.15 -13.51
CA THR A 379 10.40 6.46 -13.44
C THR A 379 10.69 7.45 -12.32
N PHE A 380 9.91 8.51 -12.21
CA PHE A 380 10.00 9.49 -11.12
C PHE A 380 9.79 8.84 -9.74
N MET A 381 8.75 8.02 -9.58
CA MET A 381 8.50 7.27 -8.35
C MET A 381 9.68 6.36 -8.01
N ASN A 382 10.23 5.63 -8.98
CA ASN A 382 11.39 4.77 -8.78
C ASN A 382 12.64 5.57 -8.40
N ARG A 383 12.82 6.79 -8.93
CA ARG A 383 13.88 7.72 -8.49
C ARG A 383 13.73 8.09 -7.02
N LEU A 384 12.53 8.52 -6.59
CA LEU A 384 12.26 8.84 -5.18
C LEU A 384 12.45 7.63 -4.26
N ARG A 385 12.07 6.42 -4.72
CA ARG A 385 12.32 5.16 -3.98
C ARG A 385 13.79 4.85 -3.86
N ALA A 386 14.56 4.99 -4.94
CA ALA A 386 16.00 4.76 -4.95
C ALA A 386 16.73 5.73 -4.01
N MET A 387 16.30 7.00 -3.97
CA MET A 387 16.83 8.01 -3.06
C MET A 387 16.27 7.92 -1.63
N ARG A 388 15.43 6.91 -1.31
CA ARG A 388 14.80 6.73 0.01
C ARG A 388 13.96 7.92 0.46
N GLN A 389 13.42 8.68 -0.49
CA GLN A 389 12.62 9.87 -0.26
C GLN A 389 11.12 9.61 -0.42
N LEU A 390 10.68 8.53 -1.06
CA LEU A 390 9.24 8.24 -1.16
C LEU A 390 8.71 7.63 0.14
N ASP A 391 7.92 8.40 0.89
CA ASP A 391 7.37 7.94 2.17
C ASP A 391 5.98 7.31 2.01
N ARG A 392 5.10 7.94 1.22
CA ARG A 392 3.68 7.56 1.14
C ARG A 392 3.07 7.90 -0.22
N ILE A 393 2.06 7.12 -0.60
CA ILE A 393 1.18 7.36 -1.74
C ILE A 393 -0.25 7.49 -1.20
N VAL A 394 -0.84 8.66 -1.41
CA VAL A 394 -2.18 9.01 -0.98
C VAL A 394 -3.08 9.05 -2.21
N ILE A 395 -4.25 8.41 -2.15
CA ILE A 395 -5.29 8.52 -3.18
C ILE A 395 -6.48 9.24 -2.57
N ASP A 396 -6.65 10.51 -2.94
CA ASP A 396 -7.81 11.29 -2.53
C ASP A 396 -9.02 10.94 -3.41
N GLU A 397 -10.21 10.98 -2.81
CA GLU A 397 -11.45 10.50 -3.41
C GLU A 397 -11.34 9.08 -4.00
N CYS A 398 -10.75 8.15 -3.25
CA CYS A 398 -10.43 6.79 -3.70
C CYS A 398 -11.63 6.00 -4.24
N HIS A 399 -12.86 6.31 -3.80
CA HIS A 399 -14.11 5.76 -4.33
C HIS A 399 -14.28 5.94 -5.85
N ILE A 400 -13.58 6.88 -6.49
CA ILE A 400 -13.57 7.04 -7.94
C ILE A 400 -13.08 5.76 -8.65
N VAL A 401 -12.22 4.97 -7.99
CA VAL A 401 -11.77 3.67 -8.48
C VAL A 401 -12.94 2.71 -8.67
N LEU A 402 -14.07 2.89 -7.97
CA LEU A 402 -15.28 2.07 -8.09
C LEU A 402 -16.21 2.51 -9.24
N ASN A 403 -16.08 3.75 -9.71
CA ASN A 403 -17.00 4.32 -10.70
C ASN A 403 -16.99 3.50 -12.00
N ARG A 404 -18.20 3.16 -12.51
CA ARG A 404 -18.39 2.20 -13.61
C ARG A 404 -18.48 2.84 -15.00
N ARG A 405 -18.36 4.17 -15.13
CA ARG A 405 -18.51 4.90 -16.40
C ARG A 405 -17.32 4.78 -17.37
N TYR A 406 -17.64 4.87 -18.67
CA TYR A 406 -16.87 4.30 -19.78
C TYR A 406 -15.58 5.02 -20.22
N THR A 407 -15.34 6.29 -19.85
CA THR A 407 -14.14 7.03 -20.31
C THR A 407 -13.02 7.16 -19.28
N PHE A 408 -13.35 7.20 -17.98
CA PHE A 408 -12.38 7.26 -16.87
C PHE A 408 -11.80 5.87 -16.50
N ARG A 409 -12.32 4.80 -17.09
CA ARG A 409 -12.14 3.39 -16.66
C ARG A 409 -10.71 2.87 -16.71
N LYS A 410 -9.92 3.22 -17.75
CA LYS A 410 -8.62 2.57 -17.97
C LYS A 410 -7.53 3.06 -17.01
N GLN A 411 -7.44 4.37 -16.75
CA GLN A 411 -6.41 4.90 -15.87
C GLN A 411 -6.73 4.66 -14.39
N MET A 412 -8.00 4.78 -13.95
CA MET A 412 -8.36 4.56 -12.54
C MET A 412 -8.13 3.12 -12.08
N GLN A 413 -8.46 2.14 -12.93
CA GLN A 413 -8.19 0.72 -12.63
C GLN A 413 -6.69 0.43 -12.52
N GLN A 414 -5.85 1.25 -13.15
CA GLN A 414 -4.40 1.11 -13.05
C GLN A 414 -3.83 1.73 -11.78
N LEU A 415 -4.59 2.53 -11.02
CA LEU A 415 -4.12 3.07 -9.73
C LEU A 415 -3.80 1.96 -8.73
N GLY A 416 -4.46 0.80 -8.82
CA GLY A 416 -4.09 -0.38 -8.02
C GLY A 416 -2.65 -0.83 -8.26
N LYS A 417 -2.08 -0.59 -9.45
CA LYS A 417 -0.67 -0.94 -9.76
C LYS A 417 0.33 -0.13 -8.92
N LEU A 418 -0.08 1.00 -8.33
CA LEU A 418 0.79 1.79 -7.46
C LEU A 418 1.24 1.00 -6.22
N VAL A 419 0.52 -0.08 -5.84
CA VAL A 419 0.94 -1.00 -4.78
C VAL A 419 2.32 -1.63 -5.07
N ALA A 420 2.71 -1.77 -6.34
CA ALA A 420 4.02 -2.28 -6.74
C ALA A 420 5.18 -1.34 -6.35
N ALA A 421 4.89 -0.11 -5.93
CA ALA A 421 5.87 0.79 -5.34
C ALA A 421 6.30 0.34 -3.94
N GLU A 422 5.63 -0.66 -3.32
CA GLU A 422 5.95 -1.19 -1.98
C GLU A 422 6.14 -0.07 -0.95
N THR A 423 5.26 0.94 -1.04
CA THR A 423 5.29 2.15 -0.22
C THR A 423 3.95 2.29 0.48
N GLN A 424 3.91 2.98 1.62
CA GLN A 424 2.68 3.12 2.40
C GLN A 424 1.56 3.74 1.55
N MET A 425 0.46 3.00 1.42
CA MET A 425 -0.76 3.42 0.74
C MET A 425 -1.77 3.99 1.74
N VAL A 426 -2.32 5.18 1.43
CA VAL A 426 -3.37 5.85 2.20
C VAL A 426 -4.51 6.26 1.27
N LEU A 427 -5.73 5.77 1.53
CA LEU A 427 -6.90 6.01 0.69
C LEU A 427 -7.90 6.88 1.46
N LEU A 428 -8.31 8.00 0.85
CA LEU A 428 -9.17 9.00 1.48
C LEU A 428 -10.47 9.16 0.71
N THR A 429 -11.60 9.22 1.40
CA THR A 429 -12.91 9.45 0.77
C THR A 429 -13.97 9.91 1.78
N ALA A 430 -15.04 10.55 1.31
CA ALA A 430 -16.25 10.80 2.10
C ALA A 430 -17.41 9.85 1.81
N THR A 431 -17.32 9.06 0.74
CA THR A 431 -18.49 8.52 0.04
C THR A 431 -18.44 7.02 -0.18
N LEU A 432 -17.47 6.31 0.41
CA LEU A 432 -17.37 4.85 0.31
C LEU A 432 -18.43 4.17 1.19
N PRO A 433 -19.38 3.42 0.61
CA PRO A 433 -20.32 2.59 1.36
C PRO A 433 -19.60 1.35 1.90
N PRO A 434 -19.96 0.84 3.09
CA PRO A 434 -19.40 -0.42 3.60
C PRO A 434 -19.53 -1.60 2.63
N SER A 435 -20.62 -1.66 1.86
CA SER A 435 -20.87 -2.71 0.88
C SER A 435 -19.94 -2.68 -0.35
N GLU A 436 -19.18 -1.60 -0.57
CA GLU A 436 -18.23 -1.48 -1.70
C GLU A 436 -16.76 -1.49 -1.25
N GLU A 437 -16.47 -1.71 0.05
CA GLU A 437 -15.10 -1.78 0.56
C GLU A 437 -14.31 -2.94 -0.06
N ASP A 438 -14.90 -4.14 -0.12
CA ASP A 438 -14.26 -5.31 -0.71
C ASP A 438 -13.94 -5.10 -2.20
N GLU A 439 -14.85 -4.46 -2.94
CA GLU A 439 -14.64 -4.13 -4.35
C GLU A 439 -13.50 -3.10 -4.51
N LEU A 440 -13.36 -2.15 -3.57
CA LEU A 440 -12.25 -1.20 -3.56
C LEU A 440 -10.93 -1.92 -3.30
N PHE A 441 -10.88 -2.80 -2.29
CA PHE A 441 -9.66 -3.54 -1.94
C PHE A 441 -9.22 -4.45 -3.08
N GLN A 442 -10.16 -5.12 -3.73
CA GLN A 442 -9.89 -5.93 -4.91
C GLN A 442 -9.28 -5.11 -6.05
N ARG A 443 -9.87 -3.95 -6.39
CA ARG A 443 -9.36 -3.08 -7.46
C ARG A 443 -8.01 -2.45 -7.12
N MET A 444 -7.72 -2.29 -5.83
CA MET A 444 -6.46 -1.76 -5.32
C MET A 444 -5.39 -2.83 -5.07
N HIS A 445 -5.73 -4.11 -5.28
CA HIS A 445 -4.87 -5.27 -5.00
C HIS A 445 -4.42 -5.37 -3.53
N PHE A 446 -5.32 -5.00 -2.60
CA PHE A 446 -5.10 -5.13 -1.17
C PHE A 446 -5.69 -6.43 -0.65
N ASP A 447 -5.02 -7.01 0.35
CA ASP A 447 -5.55 -8.10 1.16
C ASP A 447 -6.49 -7.49 2.23
N PRO A 448 -7.80 -7.80 2.24
CA PRO A 448 -8.76 -7.21 3.17
C PRO A 448 -8.34 -7.31 4.64
N ASP A 449 -7.70 -8.41 5.04
CA ASP A 449 -7.28 -8.66 6.42
C ASP A 449 -6.15 -7.71 6.88
N GLN A 450 -5.46 -7.06 5.93
CA GLN A 450 -4.37 -6.12 6.21
C GLN A 450 -4.83 -4.66 6.20
N VAL A 451 -6.03 -4.36 5.67
CA VAL A 451 -6.49 -2.98 5.51
C VAL A 451 -6.99 -2.41 6.84
N LYS A 452 -6.48 -1.24 7.20
CA LYS A 452 -6.90 -0.50 8.38
C LYS A 452 -7.93 0.54 7.99
N VAL A 453 -9.21 0.26 8.29
CA VAL A 453 -10.34 1.12 7.94
C VAL A 453 -10.73 1.99 9.13
N PHE A 454 -10.62 3.31 8.95
CA PHE A 454 -11.09 4.32 9.90
C PHE A 454 -12.32 5.01 9.32
N ARG A 455 -13.49 4.78 9.92
CA ARG A 455 -14.77 5.24 9.39
C ARG A 455 -15.49 6.15 10.38
N ALA A 456 -15.77 7.37 9.94
CA ALA A 456 -16.64 8.31 10.62
C ALA A 456 -18.05 8.27 10.02
N GLU A 457 -19.03 8.75 10.80
CA GLU A 457 -20.34 9.08 10.24
C GLU A 457 -20.20 10.23 9.24
N THR A 458 -20.68 10.03 8.01
CA THR A 458 -20.62 11.01 6.92
C THR A 458 -21.95 11.76 6.73
N ALA A 459 -22.95 11.44 7.56
CA ALA A 459 -24.25 12.08 7.57
C ALA A 459 -24.15 13.56 7.93
N ARG A 460 -24.92 14.41 7.24
CA ARG A 460 -24.92 15.86 7.47
C ARG A 460 -26.20 16.27 8.18
N THR A 461 -26.12 16.36 9.50
CA THR A 461 -27.26 16.69 10.38
C THR A 461 -27.83 18.09 10.12
N ASN A 462 -27.04 19.00 9.55
CA ASN A 462 -27.47 20.34 9.20
C ASN A 462 -28.14 20.46 7.81
N VAL A 463 -28.33 19.34 7.09
CA VAL A 463 -28.93 19.29 5.75
C VAL A 463 -30.20 18.45 5.76
N ALA A 464 -31.33 19.06 5.38
CA ALA A 464 -32.58 18.33 5.20
C ALA A 464 -32.68 17.70 3.80
N TYR A 465 -32.89 16.38 3.75
CA TYR A 465 -33.15 15.64 2.52
C TYR A 465 -34.66 15.54 2.26
N ARG A 466 -35.08 15.78 1.01
CA ARG A 466 -36.47 15.64 0.55
C ARG A 466 -36.49 15.09 -0.87
N VAL A 467 -37.28 14.05 -1.10
CA VAL A 467 -37.57 13.51 -2.43
C VAL A 467 -39.00 13.91 -2.80
N MET A 468 -39.17 14.55 -3.96
CA MET A 468 -40.48 14.89 -4.50
C MET A 468 -40.78 13.91 -5.64
N LYS A 469 -41.79 13.06 -5.44
CA LYS A 469 -42.20 12.10 -6.48
C LYS A 469 -42.95 12.87 -7.56
N VAL A 470 -42.48 12.75 -8.80
CA VAL A 470 -43.20 13.22 -9.97
C VAL A 470 -43.90 12.01 -10.59
N GLY A 471 -45.17 12.14 -10.97
CA GLY A 471 -45.93 11.03 -11.58
C GLY A 471 -45.26 10.52 -12.86
N ARG A 472 -45.37 9.22 -13.15
CA ARG A 472 -44.74 8.61 -14.34
C ARG A 472 -45.19 9.22 -15.68
N ALA A 473 -46.38 9.82 -15.70
CA ALA A 473 -46.97 10.49 -16.87
C ALA A 473 -46.76 12.02 -16.87
N ALA A 474 -46.05 12.56 -15.87
CA ALA A 474 -45.82 14.00 -15.79
C ALA A 474 -45.00 14.46 -16.98
N LYS A 475 -45.50 15.47 -17.69
CA LYS A 475 -44.79 16.04 -18.83
C LYS A 475 -43.50 16.71 -18.33
N LYS A 476 -42.48 16.75 -19.20
CA LYS A 476 -41.19 17.44 -18.93
C LYS A 476 -41.40 18.84 -18.32
N HIS A 477 -42.38 19.58 -18.83
CA HIS A 477 -42.69 20.92 -18.37
C HIS A 477 -43.22 20.99 -16.92
N GLU A 478 -43.95 19.98 -16.45
CA GLU A 478 -44.46 19.93 -15.07
C GLU A 478 -43.32 19.75 -14.05
N VAL A 479 -42.31 18.94 -14.40
CA VAL A 479 -41.10 18.77 -13.59
C VAL A 479 -40.33 20.08 -13.50
N GLU A 480 -40.16 20.76 -14.63
CA GLU A 480 -39.46 22.06 -14.70
C GLU A 480 -40.20 23.11 -13.88
N GLU A 481 -41.52 23.25 -14.01
CA GLU A 481 -42.33 24.18 -13.21
C GLU A 481 -42.22 23.90 -11.71
N MET A 482 -42.20 22.62 -11.31
CA MET A 482 -41.99 22.24 -9.92
C MET A 482 -40.61 22.69 -9.41
N VAL A 483 -39.55 22.49 -10.20
CA VAL A 483 -38.20 22.96 -9.87
C VAL A 483 -38.15 24.48 -9.77
N LEU A 484 -38.74 25.20 -10.74
CA LEU A 484 -38.85 26.66 -10.71
C LEU A 484 -39.55 27.14 -9.44
N GLY A 485 -40.66 26.49 -9.06
CA GLY A 485 -41.40 26.78 -7.83
C GLY A 485 -40.55 26.61 -6.57
N VAL A 486 -39.82 25.49 -6.46
CA VAL A 486 -38.92 25.22 -5.33
C VAL A 486 -37.79 26.25 -5.26
N VAL A 487 -37.14 26.55 -6.39
CA VAL A 487 -36.03 27.53 -6.44
C VAL A 487 -36.53 28.91 -6.02
N ARG A 488 -37.64 29.40 -6.60
CA ARG A 488 -38.25 30.69 -6.26
C ARG A 488 -38.64 30.76 -4.77
N GLN A 489 -39.24 29.70 -4.23
CA GLN A 489 -39.59 29.61 -2.81
C GLN A 489 -38.33 29.72 -1.91
N LYS A 490 -37.27 28.99 -2.24
CA LYS A 490 -36.04 28.96 -1.46
C LYS A 490 -35.28 30.28 -1.53
N LEU A 491 -35.28 30.97 -2.67
CA LEU A 491 -34.69 32.31 -2.81
C LEU A 491 -35.41 33.38 -1.99
N ARG A 492 -36.73 33.27 -1.83
CA ARG A 492 -37.53 34.14 -0.96
C ARG A 492 -37.20 33.91 0.51
N ARG A 493 -37.13 32.63 0.92
CA ARG A 493 -36.80 32.25 2.30
C ARG A 493 -35.37 32.62 2.70
N TYR A 494 -34.42 32.36 1.82
CA TYR A 494 -33.00 32.60 2.06
C TYR A 494 -32.53 33.86 1.33
N ARG A 495 -32.78 35.04 1.93
CA ARG A 495 -32.49 36.35 1.31
C ARG A 495 -31.04 36.49 0.82
N LYS A 496 -30.07 35.92 1.54
CA LYS A 496 -28.65 35.90 1.18
C LYS A 496 -28.12 34.50 0.78
N GLY A 497 -28.99 33.50 0.66
CA GLY A 497 -28.58 32.13 0.36
C GLY A 497 -28.49 31.85 -1.13
N LYS A 498 -27.59 30.94 -1.49
CA LYS A 498 -27.39 30.49 -2.87
C LYS A 498 -28.09 29.15 -3.15
N VAL A 499 -28.50 28.94 -4.39
CA VAL A 499 -29.18 27.73 -4.86
C VAL A 499 -28.44 27.14 -6.05
N VAL A 500 -28.23 25.82 -6.02
CA VAL A 500 -27.66 25.06 -7.14
C VAL A 500 -28.71 24.11 -7.68
N VAL A 501 -28.87 24.04 -9.00
CA VAL A 501 -29.75 23.06 -9.66
C VAL A 501 -28.89 22.15 -10.54
N TYR A 502 -28.89 20.84 -10.27
CA TYR A 502 -28.18 19.85 -11.08
C TYR A 502 -29.10 19.18 -12.09
N GLY A 503 -28.67 19.09 -13.34
CA GLY A 503 -29.32 18.33 -14.41
C GLY A 503 -28.34 17.47 -15.21
N ASN A 504 -28.87 16.42 -15.86
CA ASN A 504 -28.03 15.41 -16.51
C ASN A 504 -27.68 15.73 -17.98
N SER A 505 -28.30 16.74 -18.60
CA SER A 505 -28.01 17.13 -19.98
C SER A 505 -27.76 18.63 -20.12
N VAL A 506 -26.82 18.99 -20.99
CA VAL A 506 -26.46 20.40 -21.28
C VAL A 506 -27.67 21.20 -21.75
N ARG A 507 -28.47 20.61 -22.66
CA ARG A 507 -29.70 21.23 -23.16
C ARG A 507 -30.67 21.60 -22.03
N LYS A 508 -30.93 20.68 -21.09
CA LYS A 508 -31.84 20.93 -19.97
C LYS A 508 -31.30 21.99 -19.01
N VAL A 509 -29.99 21.96 -18.77
CA VAL A 509 -29.29 22.95 -17.95
C VAL A 509 -29.42 24.35 -18.55
N GLN A 510 -29.27 24.50 -19.86
CA GLN A 510 -29.45 25.76 -20.58
C GLN A 510 -30.90 26.25 -20.53
N GLU A 511 -31.87 25.37 -20.83
CA GLU A 511 -33.31 25.69 -20.82
C GLU A 511 -33.77 26.19 -19.42
N LEU A 512 -33.40 25.49 -18.35
CA LEU A 512 -33.73 25.89 -16.97
C LEU A 512 -33.01 27.18 -16.54
N ALA A 513 -31.74 27.34 -16.91
CA ALA A 513 -30.98 28.55 -16.59
C ALA A 513 -31.63 29.79 -17.20
N GLN A 514 -32.11 29.68 -18.45
CA GLN A 514 -32.84 30.74 -19.13
C GLN A 514 -34.15 31.08 -18.40
N GLN A 515 -34.94 30.08 -18.02
CA GLN A 515 -36.19 30.28 -17.26
C GLN A 515 -35.99 30.89 -15.86
N LEU A 516 -34.84 30.60 -15.23
CA LEU A 516 -34.46 31.14 -13.92
C LEU A 516 -33.72 32.47 -14.00
N GLY A 517 -33.36 32.93 -15.21
CA GLY A 517 -32.56 34.15 -15.41
C GLY A 517 -31.17 34.06 -14.77
N CYS A 518 -30.50 32.92 -14.90
CA CYS A 518 -29.21 32.66 -14.25
C CYS A 518 -28.22 31.95 -15.17
N HIS A 519 -27.00 31.68 -14.69
CA HIS A 519 -25.95 31.05 -15.48
C HIS A 519 -26.14 29.53 -15.61
N ALA A 520 -25.86 29.01 -16.81
CA ALA A 520 -25.78 27.59 -17.14
C ALA A 520 -24.31 27.13 -17.09
N TYR A 521 -23.96 26.26 -16.14
CA TYR A 521 -22.59 25.79 -15.92
C TYR A 521 -22.42 24.32 -16.32
N TYR A 522 -21.68 24.06 -17.39
CA TYR A 522 -21.39 22.72 -17.88
C TYR A 522 -19.95 22.64 -18.41
N HIS A 523 -19.54 21.49 -18.97
CA HIS A 523 -18.14 21.25 -19.35
C HIS A 523 -17.60 22.34 -20.29
N ASP A 524 -18.30 22.56 -21.42
CA ASP A 524 -17.92 23.44 -22.53
C ASP A 524 -18.57 24.84 -22.46
N ALA A 525 -19.02 25.27 -21.29
CA ALA A 525 -19.58 26.61 -21.13
C ALA A 525 -18.49 27.68 -21.32
N VAL A 526 -18.77 28.72 -22.12
CA VAL A 526 -17.87 29.87 -22.29
C VAL A 526 -17.95 30.76 -21.05
N GLY A 527 -16.81 31.20 -20.50
CA GLY A 527 -16.80 32.09 -19.34
C GLY A 527 -17.07 31.42 -17.99
N LYS A 528 -16.77 30.12 -17.83
CA LYS A 528 -16.96 29.39 -16.55
C LYS A 528 -16.36 30.09 -15.33
N ALA A 529 -15.18 30.68 -15.48
CA ALA A 529 -14.51 31.39 -14.39
C ALA A 529 -15.35 32.59 -13.91
N SER A 530 -15.84 33.42 -14.83
CA SER A 530 -16.67 34.59 -14.48
C SER A 530 -18.06 34.19 -13.98
N MET A 531 -18.67 33.13 -14.53
CA MET A 531 -19.94 32.59 -14.01
C MET A 531 -19.81 32.11 -12.56
N LEU A 532 -18.72 31.40 -12.27
CA LEU A 532 -18.44 30.90 -10.93
C LEU A 532 -18.13 32.05 -9.97
N GLU A 533 -17.35 33.04 -10.42
CA GLU A 533 -17.03 34.24 -9.65
C GLU A 533 -18.28 35.06 -9.31
N ALA A 534 -19.17 35.28 -10.28
CA ALA A 534 -20.46 35.96 -10.07
C ALA A 534 -21.36 35.20 -9.09
N PHE A 535 -21.32 33.87 -9.13
CA PHE A 535 -22.02 33.03 -8.16
C PHE A 535 -21.38 33.09 -6.77
N MET A 536 -20.05 33.10 -6.68
CA MET A 536 -19.31 33.18 -5.42
C MET A 536 -19.48 34.53 -4.73
N SER A 537 -19.36 35.63 -5.48
CA SER A 537 -19.54 37.01 -5.00
C SER A 537 -20.97 37.31 -4.55
N GLY A 538 -21.94 36.53 -5.03
CA GLY A 538 -23.36 36.73 -4.75
C GLY A 538 -24.08 37.64 -5.74
N SER A 539 -23.41 38.10 -6.80
CA SER A 539 -24.04 38.79 -7.94
C SER A 539 -25.13 37.93 -8.58
N GLY A 540 -24.94 36.61 -8.62
CA GLY A 540 -25.95 35.62 -8.94
C GLY A 540 -26.22 34.68 -7.76
N ARG A 541 -27.48 34.51 -7.35
CA ARG A 541 -27.88 33.59 -6.26
C ARG A 541 -28.29 32.19 -6.73
N VAL A 542 -28.39 31.98 -8.03
CA VAL A 542 -28.77 30.69 -8.63
C VAL A 542 -27.76 30.34 -9.70
N ILE A 543 -27.42 29.05 -9.78
CA ILE A 543 -26.68 28.48 -10.89
C ILE A 543 -27.27 27.12 -11.24
N VAL A 544 -27.50 26.87 -12.53
CA VAL A 544 -27.93 25.56 -13.03
C VAL A 544 -26.72 24.89 -13.65
N ALA A 545 -26.48 23.63 -13.33
CA ALA A 545 -25.26 22.96 -13.75
C ALA A 545 -25.42 21.48 -14.05
N THR A 546 -24.47 20.93 -14.80
CA THR A 546 -24.22 19.49 -14.77
C THR A 546 -23.34 19.12 -13.57
N SER A 547 -23.08 17.84 -13.35
CA SER A 547 -22.21 17.33 -12.28
C SER A 547 -20.78 17.94 -12.26
N VAL A 548 -20.40 18.68 -13.30
CA VAL A 548 -19.15 19.43 -13.39
C VAL A 548 -19.06 20.58 -12.38
N LEU A 549 -20.19 21.18 -11.97
CA LEU A 549 -20.21 22.17 -10.88
C LEU A 549 -20.10 21.45 -9.54
N GLY A 550 -18.92 20.90 -9.26
CA GLY A 550 -18.69 20.29 -7.97
C GLY A 550 -17.23 20.03 -7.61
N MET A 551 -16.36 20.18 -8.57
CA MET A 551 -15.03 19.66 -8.42
C MET A 551 -14.11 20.78 -7.94
N GLY A 552 -13.98 20.93 -6.62
CA GLY A 552 -12.98 21.79 -5.97
C GLY A 552 -13.38 23.22 -5.63
N VAL A 553 -14.66 23.58 -5.64
CA VAL A 553 -15.13 24.90 -5.19
C VAL A 553 -15.75 24.79 -3.80
N ASP A 554 -15.26 25.62 -2.87
CA ASP A 554 -15.82 25.75 -1.52
C ASP A 554 -16.68 27.00 -1.42
N ILE A 555 -18.00 26.80 -1.37
CA ILE A 555 -19.00 27.88 -1.28
C ILE A 555 -19.80 27.66 0.01
N PRO A 556 -19.49 28.41 1.08
CA PRO A 556 -20.02 28.13 2.41
C PRO A 556 -21.54 28.35 2.53
N ASP A 557 -22.11 29.24 1.71
CA ASP A 557 -23.45 29.80 1.85
C ASP A 557 -24.52 29.21 0.89
N ILE A 558 -24.28 28.01 0.35
CA ILE A 558 -25.29 27.27 -0.43
C ILE A 558 -26.40 26.78 0.51
N ARG A 559 -27.64 27.22 0.25
CA ARG A 559 -28.84 26.92 1.05
C ARG A 559 -29.79 25.92 0.42
N CYS A 560 -29.64 25.62 -0.86
CA CYS A 560 -30.47 24.61 -1.49
C CYS A 560 -29.75 23.98 -2.67
N ILE A 561 -29.87 22.67 -2.79
CA ILE A 561 -29.42 21.91 -3.95
C ILE A 561 -30.65 21.15 -4.45
N VAL A 562 -30.93 21.31 -5.73
CA VAL A 562 -32.05 20.66 -6.40
C VAL A 562 -31.49 19.77 -7.49
N HIS A 563 -31.81 18.48 -7.44
CA HIS A 563 -31.54 17.54 -8.52
C HIS A 563 -32.80 17.40 -9.35
N ILE A 564 -32.81 17.92 -10.59
CA ILE A 564 -33.98 17.73 -11.48
C ILE A 564 -34.04 16.30 -12.02
N ASP A 565 -32.89 15.70 -12.24
CA ASP A 565 -32.74 14.32 -12.69
C ASP A 565 -32.18 13.45 -11.56
N CYS A 566 -32.40 12.13 -11.67
CA CYS A 566 -31.72 11.19 -10.78
C CYS A 566 -30.20 11.34 -10.98
N PRO A 567 -29.41 11.50 -9.90
CA PRO A 567 -27.96 11.42 -9.97
C PRO A 567 -27.52 10.13 -10.66
N PHE A 568 -26.39 10.19 -11.36
CA PHE A 568 -25.94 9.06 -12.16
C PHE A 568 -25.46 7.86 -11.34
N SER A 569 -25.08 8.08 -10.08
CA SER A 569 -24.79 7.04 -9.11
C SER A 569 -25.12 7.49 -7.69
N VAL A 570 -25.24 6.51 -6.80
CA VAL A 570 -25.39 6.76 -5.36
C VAL A 570 -24.14 7.45 -4.79
N LEU A 571 -22.98 7.35 -5.44
CA LEU A 571 -21.74 8.00 -5.02
C LEU A 571 -21.69 9.49 -5.40
N ASP A 572 -22.26 9.85 -6.55
CA ASP A 572 -22.31 11.24 -7.02
C ASP A 572 -23.23 12.09 -6.12
N TYR A 573 -24.32 11.50 -5.62
CA TYR A 573 -25.32 12.22 -4.84
C TYR A 573 -24.79 12.85 -3.54
N PRO A 574 -24.08 12.14 -2.65
CA PRO A 574 -23.45 12.75 -1.47
C PRO A 574 -22.42 13.82 -1.83
N GLN A 575 -21.71 13.69 -2.95
CA GLN A 575 -20.73 14.69 -3.38
C GLN A 575 -21.40 16.00 -3.84
N GLU A 576 -22.50 15.89 -4.56
CA GLU A 576 -23.30 17.02 -5.05
C GLU A 576 -24.11 17.65 -3.91
N SER A 577 -24.92 16.85 -3.21
CA SER A 577 -25.72 17.30 -2.07
C SER A 577 -24.85 17.80 -0.91
N GLY A 578 -23.61 17.30 -0.81
CA GLY A 578 -22.54 17.66 0.13
C GLY A 578 -22.08 19.12 0.14
N ARG A 579 -22.61 19.95 -0.76
CA ARG A 579 -22.23 21.38 -0.86
C ARG A 579 -23.14 22.32 -0.08
N ALA A 580 -24.36 21.89 0.22
CA ALA A 580 -25.29 22.69 0.99
C ALA A 580 -24.79 22.88 2.43
N GLY A 581 -25.00 24.03 3.06
CA GLY A 581 -24.76 24.19 4.51
C GLY A 581 -23.32 24.03 4.98
N ARG A 582 -22.30 24.39 4.19
CA ARG A 582 -20.90 24.26 4.62
C ARG A 582 -20.48 25.24 5.72
N ASP A 583 -21.20 26.35 5.86
CA ASP A 583 -21.09 27.28 7.00
C ASP A 583 -21.66 26.74 8.33
N GLY A 584 -22.09 25.47 8.38
CA GLY A 584 -22.69 24.85 9.57
C GLY A 584 -24.10 25.34 9.88
N ARG A 585 -24.65 26.31 9.13
CA ARG A 585 -26.00 26.81 9.35
C ARG A 585 -27.01 25.83 8.76
N GLY A 586 -28.09 25.59 9.51
CA GLY A 586 -29.11 24.62 9.13
C GLY A 586 -29.80 24.97 7.82
N VAL A 587 -29.77 24.05 6.86
CA VAL A 587 -30.61 24.06 5.66
C VAL A 587 -31.94 23.41 6.03
N ARG A 588 -32.84 24.19 6.62
CA ARG A 588 -34.14 23.70 7.11
C ARG A 588 -35.11 23.44 5.94
N ARG A 589 -35.97 22.44 6.14
CA ARG A 589 -37.06 22.04 5.22
C ARG A 589 -37.88 23.22 4.76
#